data_AF-A0A849MDD9-F1
#
_entry.id   AF-A0A849MDD9-F1
#
_cell.length_a   1.000
_cell.length_b   1.000
_cell.length_c   1.000
_cell.angle_alpha   90.00
_cell.angle_beta   90.00
_cell.angle_gamma   90.00
#
_symmetry.space_group_name_H-M   'P 1'
#
loop_
_entity.id
_entity.type
_entity.pdbx_description
1 polymer ?
#
loop_
_entity_poly.entity_id
_entity_poly.type
_entity_poly.pdbx_seq_one_letter_code
_entity_poly.pdbx_strand_id
1 'polypeptide(L)'
;MNNQQKEDTATLEILQAIDSKSDVTQRHLASKLDVALGLANSYLKRCVSKGLVKIQQAPANRYFYYLTPKGFAEKSRLTTEYLSTSFDFYRKAGDSLTEVFSACEKNGKSKIVFCGISELAEIASLRAYEFEISILGTLDTDSKKETFLSLPVWGKIIDIPEFDVCLITSLEKPRQDYDLLINSIDKDKIMVPSILGINQGEN
;
A
#
# COMPACT_ATOMS: atom_id res chain seq x y z
N MET A 1 6.97 -1.11 7.48
CA MET A 1 6.55 -2.45 7.98
C MET A 1 7.66 -3.09 8.81
N ASN A 2 7.35 -3.52 10.03
CA ASN A 2 8.27 -4.30 10.85
C ASN A 2 8.45 -5.73 10.27
N ASN A 3 9.55 -6.41 10.58
CA ASN A 3 9.86 -7.76 10.07
C ASN A 3 8.77 -8.78 10.45
N GLN A 4 8.20 -8.67 11.65
CA GLN A 4 7.11 -9.55 12.10
C GLN A 4 5.85 -9.41 11.22
N GLN A 5 5.45 -8.18 10.89
CA GLN A 5 4.29 -7.94 10.01
C GLN A 5 4.52 -8.53 8.62
N LYS A 6 5.73 -8.41 8.06
CA LYS A 6 6.08 -9.03 6.77
C LYS A 6 5.93 -10.55 6.82
N GLU A 7 6.38 -11.18 7.90
CA GLU A 7 6.24 -12.63 8.09
C GLU A 7 4.78 -13.07 8.25
N ASP A 8 3.98 -12.28 8.98
CA ASP A 8 2.56 -12.57 9.20
C ASP A 8 1.73 -12.40 7.93
N THR A 9 2.00 -11.36 7.12
CA THR A 9 1.42 -11.18 5.78
C THR A 9 1.77 -12.35 4.87
N ALA A 10 3.06 -12.72 4.79
CA ALA A 10 3.49 -13.86 3.96
C ALA A 10 2.86 -15.19 4.41
N THR A 11 2.71 -15.39 5.73
CA THR A 11 2.03 -16.56 6.29
C THR A 11 0.56 -16.56 5.88
N LEU A 12 -0.14 -15.44 6.07
CA LEU A 12 -1.55 -15.30 5.71
C LEU A 12 -1.78 -15.62 4.22
N GLU A 13 -0.96 -15.07 3.33
CA GLU A 13 -1.07 -15.29 1.88
C GLU A 13 -0.87 -16.75 1.47
N ILE A 14 0.09 -17.45 2.10
CA ILE A 14 0.29 -18.90 1.89
C ILE A 14 -0.94 -19.68 2.32
N LEU A 15 -1.47 -19.41 3.52
CA LEU A 15 -2.64 -20.12 4.03
C LEU A 15 -3.86 -19.89 3.14
N GLN A 16 -4.09 -18.66 2.68
CA GLN A 16 -5.14 -18.32 1.72
C GLN A 16 -4.95 -19.00 0.36
N ALA A 17 -3.72 -19.09 -0.13
CA ALA A 17 -3.43 -19.75 -1.41
C ALA A 17 -3.72 -21.25 -1.37
N ILE A 18 -3.33 -21.93 -0.29
CA ILE A 18 -3.57 -23.36 -0.08
C ILE A 18 -5.07 -23.64 0.11
N ASP A 19 -5.79 -22.72 0.75
CA ASP A 19 -7.24 -22.85 0.93
C ASP A 19 -8.02 -22.70 -0.38
N SER A 20 -7.61 -21.76 -1.24
CA SER A 20 -8.34 -21.43 -2.47
C SER A 20 -8.08 -22.38 -3.63
N LYS A 21 -7.03 -23.21 -3.57
CA LYS A 21 -6.68 -24.18 -4.61
C LYS A 21 -6.12 -25.47 -4.00
N SER A 22 -6.60 -26.61 -4.46
CA SER A 22 -6.09 -27.92 -4.02
C SER A 22 -4.67 -28.23 -4.51
N ASP A 23 -4.26 -27.64 -5.64
CA ASP A 23 -3.05 -28.01 -6.40
C ASP A 23 -2.03 -26.86 -6.46
N VAL A 24 -1.71 -26.28 -5.31
CA VAL A 24 -0.74 -25.19 -5.20
C VAL A 24 0.69 -25.71 -5.39
N THR A 25 1.44 -25.12 -6.32
CA THR A 25 2.89 -25.38 -6.45
C THR A 25 3.71 -24.32 -5.73
N GLN A 26 4.96 -24.64 -5.39
CA GLN A 26 5.88 -23.66 -4.80
C GLN A 26 6.12 -22.45 -5.70
N ARG A 27 6.16 -22.64 -7.03
CA ARG A 27 6.25 -21.54 -8.00
C ARG A 27 5.02 -20.67 -7.99
N HIS A 28 3.84 -21.27 -7.82
CA HIS A 28 2.60 -20.50 -7.67
C HIS A 28 2.62 -19.63 -6.41
N LEU A 29 3.08 -20.18 -5.27
CA LEU A 29 3.25 -19.40 -4.04
C LEU A 29 4.24 -18.26 -4.21
N ALA A 30 5.40 -18.52 -4.81
CA ALA A 30 6.43 -17.51 -5.06
C ALA A 30 5.91 -16.34 -5.91
N SER A 31 5.19 -16.65 -6.99
CA SER A 31 4.56 -15.64 -7.85
C SER A 31 3.46 -14.87 -7.14
N LYS A 32 2.73 -15.48 -6.21
CA LYS A 32 1.65 -14.81 -5.48
C LYS A 32 2.18 -13.86 -4.41
N LEU A 33 3.24 -14.27 -3.71
CA LEU A 33 3.94 -13.50 -2.67
C LEU A 33 4.91 -12.45 -3.24
N ASP A 34 5.09 -12.40 -4.57
CA ASP A 34 6.12 -11.62 -5.26
C ASP A 34 7.54 -11.79 -4.67
N VAL A 35 7.91 -13.04 -4.38
CA VAL A 35 9.21 -13.37 -3.77
C VAL A 35 9.95 -14.46 -4.54
N ALA A 36 11.26 -14.57 -4.31
CA ALA A 36 12.05 -15.67 -4.83
C ALA A 36 11.52 -17.03 -4.33
N LEU A 37 11.62 -18.07 -5.19
CA LEU A 37 11.14 -19.43 -4.90
C LEU A 37 11.68 -19.99 -3.57
N GLY A 38 12.95 -19.74 -3.26
CA GLY A 38 13.58 -20.18 -2.01
C GLY A 38 12.93 -19.58 -0.76
N LEU A 39 12.54 -18.30 -0.82
CA LEU A 39 11.89 -17.60 0.29
C LEU A 39 10.45 -18.12 0.47
N ALA A 40 9.69 -18.30 -0.62
CA ALA A 40 8.38 -18.93 -0.56
C ALA A 40 8.44 -20.35 0.05
N ASN A 41 9.44 -21.15 -0.33
CA ASN A 41 9.65 -22.48 0.23
C ASN A 41 10.02 -22.43 1.73
N SER A 42 10.79 -21.42 2.16
CA SER A 42 11.11 -21.20 3.58
C SER A 42 9.85 -20.92 4.40
N TYR A 43 8.99 -20.01 3.93
CA TYR A 43 7.71 -19.73 4.60
C TYR A 43 6.79 -20.95 4.62
N LEU A 44 6.72 -21.72 3.53
CA LEU A 44 5.93 -22.94 3.46
C LEU A 44 6.42 -24.00 4.46
N LYS A 45 7.73 -24.26 4.51
CA LYS A 45 8.34 -25.17 5.50
C LYS A 45 8.06 -24.72 6.92
N ARG A 46 8.07 -23.41 7.19
CA ARG A 46 7.69 -22.84 8.48
C ARG A 46 6.22 -23.07 8.82
N CYS A 47 5.31 -22.93 7.86
CA CYS A 47 3.89 -23.25 8.06
C CYS A 47 3.70 -24.73 8.41
N VAL A 48 4.47 -25.61 7.79
CA VAL A 48 4.46 -27.06 8.07
C VAL A 48 5.04 -27.35 9.45
N SER A 49 6.18 -26.75 9.81
CA SER A 49 6.80 -26.94 11.14
C SER A 49 5.92 -26.41 12.27
N LYS A 50 5.16 -25.34 12.02
CA LYS A 50 4.15 -24.80 12.96
C LYS A 50 2.87 -25.65 13.02
N GLY A 51 2.71 -26.65 12.15
CA GLY A 51 1.53 -27.51 12.07
C GLY A 51 0.31 -26.83 11.45
N LEU A 52 0.50 -25.73 10.72
CA LEU A 52 -0.56 -25.00 10.02
C LEU A 52 -0.93 -25.69 8.70
N VAL A 53 0.07 -26.29 8.05
CA VAL A 53 -0.05 -26.95 6.75
C VAL A 53 0.42 -28.40 6.87
N LYS A 54 -0.33 -29.31 6.25
CA LYS A 54 0.07 -30.71 6.05
C LYS A 54 0.47 -30.93 4.60
N ILE A 55 1.56 -31.68 4.39
CA ILE A 55 2.04 -32.09 3.07
C ILE A 55 1.62 -33.53 2.81
N GLN A 56 1.11 -33.80 1.62
CA GLN A 56 0.90 -35.16 1.11
C GLN A 56 1.58 -35.31 -0.25
N GLN A 57 2.24 -36.45 -0.49
CA GLN A 57 2.86 -36.72 -1.78
C GLN A 57 1.78 -36.99 -2.85
N ALA A 58 1.94 -36.37 -4.00
CA ALA A 58 1.09 -36.54 -5.17
C ALA A 58 1.86 -37.31 -6.27
N PRO A 59 1.15 -37.98 -7.20
CA PRO A 59 1.78 -38.55 -8.40
C PRO A 59 2.61 -37.51 -9.18
N ALA A 60 3.60 -37.98 -9.92
CA ALA A 60 4.51 -37.15 -10.73
C ALA A 60 5.43 -36.18 -9.94
N ASN A 61 5.95 -36.61 -8.79
CA ASN A 61 6.87 -35.83 -7.93
C ASN A 61 6.31 -34.46 -7.49
N ARG A 62 4.99 -34.39 -7.28
CA ARG A 62 4.30 -33.19 -6.80
C ARG A 62 3.89 -33.38 -5.33
N TYR A 63 3.52 -32.28 -4.69
CA TYR A 63 3.01 -32.27 -3.32
C TYR A 63 1.64 -31.59 -3.29
N PHE A 64 0.70 -32.20 -2.56
CA PHE A 64 -0.52 -31.54 -2.14
C PHE A 64 -0.32 -30.89 -0.79
N TYR A 65 -0.87 -29.69 -0.64
CA TYR A 65 -0.84 -28.92 0.59
C TYR A 65 -2.26 -28.77 1.11
N TYR A 66 -2.44 -29.03 2.40
CA TYR A 66 -3.75 -28.90 3.04
C TYR A 66 -3.62 -28.10 4.33
N LEU A 67 -4.60 -27.24 4.59
CA LEU A 67 -4.72 -26.59 5.89
C LEU A 67 -5.15 -27.60 6.96
N THR A 68 -4.48 -27.56 8.10
CA THR A 68 -4.95 -28.26 9.31
C THR A 68 -6.02 -27.41 10.01
N PRO A 69 -6.79 -27.96 10.96
CA PRO A 69 -7.68 -27.14 11.80
C PRO A 69 -6.95 -25.97 12.48
N LYS A 70 -5.68 -26.18 12.87
CA LYS A 70 -4.81 -25.12 13.40
C LYS A 70 -4.47 -24.06 12.33
N GLY A 71 -4.22 -24.49 11.10
CA GLY A 71 -4.01 -23.59 9.96
C GLY A 71 -5.24 -22.73 9.64
N PHE A 72 -6.44 -23.30 9.71
CA PHE A 72 -7.68 -22.54 9.57
C PHE A 72 -7.84 -21.48 10.66
N ALA A 73 -7.63 -21.86 11.93
CA ALA A 73 -7.70 -20.92 13.05
C ALA A 73 -6.70 -19.77 12.90
N GLU A 74 -5.46 -20.08 12.52
CA GLU A 74 -4.40 -19.08 12.33
C GLU A 74 -4.68 -18.16 11.14
N LYS A 75 -5.16 -18.71 10.01
CA LYS A 75 -5.61 -17.91 8.86
C LYS A 75 -6.69 -16.92 9.28
N SER A 76 -7.69 -17.36 10.06
CA SER A 76 -8.75 -16.48 10.55
C SER A 76 -8.21 -15.39 11.48
N ARG A 77 -7.32 -15.73 12.41
CA ARG A 77 -6.67 -14.75 13.31
C ARG A 77 -5.92 -13.67 12.52
N LEU A 78 -5.04 -14.09 11.61
CA LEU A 78 -4.24 -13.18 10.78
C LEU A 78 -5.13 -12.34 9.85
N THR A 79 -6.21 -12.92 9.31
CA THR A 79 -7.18 -12.16 8.51
C THR A 79 -7.84 -11.05 9.33
N THR A 80 -8.27 -11.35 10.55
CA THR A 80 -8.88 -10.36 11.45
C THR A 80 -7.90 -9.24 11.80
N GLU A 81 -6.65 -9.57 12.11
CA GLU A 81 -5.60 -8.58 12.40
C GLU A 81 -5.29 -7.69 11.19
N TYR A 82 -5.20 -8.28 9.99
CA TYR A 82 -5.01 -7.54 8.75
C TYR A 82 -6.17 -6.57 8.51
N LEU A 83 -7.42 -7.04 8.65
CA LEU A 83 -8.60 -6.19 8.46
C LEU A 83 -8.68 -5.07 9.50
N SER A 84 -8.40 -5.36 10.76
CA SER A 84 -8.36 -4.34 11.82
C SER A 84 -7.33 -3.25 11.51
N THR A 85 -6.12 -3.67 11.13
CA THR A 85 -5.04 -2.73 10.77
C THR A 85 -5.40 -1.89 9.55
N SER A 86 -6.02 -2.52 8.54
CA SER A 86 -6.45 -1.85 7.32
C SER A 86 -7.53 -0.82 7.63
N PHE A 87 -8.57 -1.18 8.38
CA PHE A 87 -9.62 -0.22 8.75
C PHE A 87 -9.11 0.94 9.59
N ASP A 88 -8.17 0.69 10.50
CA ASP A 88 -7.51 1.75 11.26
C ASP A 88 -6.72 2.70 10.36
N PHE A 89 -6.01 2.16 9.36
CA PHE A 89 -5.33 2.98 8.36
C PHE A 89 -6.33 3.84 7.57
N TYR A 90 -7.39 3.25 7.02
CA TYR A 90 -8.42 3.98 6.27
C TYR A 90 -9.04 5.12 7.09
N ARG A 91 -9.37 4.86 8.36
CA ARG A 91 -9.93 5.87 9.27
C ARG A 91 -8.96 7.01 9.49
N LYS A 92 -7.73 6.71 9.92
CA LYS A 92 -6.71 7.73 10.22
C LYS A 92 -6.27 8.50 8.99
N ALA A 93 -6.14 7.83 7.85
CA ALA A 93 -5.87 8.47 6.57
C ALA A 93 -7.00 9.42 6.19
N GLY A 94 -8.26 8.98 6.34
CA GLY A 94 -9.44 9.83 6.13
C GLY A 94 -9.41 11.09 6.99
N ASP A 95 -9.23 10.95 8.31
CA ASP A 95 -9.16 12.08 9.25
C ASP A 95 -8.02 13.05 8.87
N SER A 96 -6.83 12.50 8.59
CA SER A 96 -5.65 13.27 8.18
C SER A 96 -5.84 14.05 6.88
N LEU A 97 -6.53 13.45 5.89
CA LEU A 97 -6.81 14.09 4.61
C LEU A 97 -7.90 15.16 4.72
N THR A 98 -8.92 14.93 5.56
CA THR A 98 -9.94 15.93 5.90
C THR A 98 -9.31 17.19 6.49
N GLU A 99 -8.30 17.05 7.36
CA GLU A 99 -7.54 18.19 7.92
C GLU A 99 -6.84 18.99 6.82
N VAL A 100 -6.14 18.29 5.91
CA VAL A 100 -5.44 18.91 4.77
C VAL A 100 -6.42 19.65 3.86
N PHE A 101 -7.50 19.00 3.45
CA PHE A 101 -8.47 19.59 2.52
C PHE A 101 -9.25 20.75 3.13
N SER A 102 -9.59 20.68 4.41
CA SER A 102 -10.16 21.82 5.14
C SER A 102 -9.21 23.02 5.17
N ALA A 103 -7.90 22.78 5.28
CA ALA A 103 -6.90 23.84 5.21
C ALA A 103 -6.78 24.43 3.80
N CYS A 104 -6.87 23.60 2.76
CA CYS A 104 -6.91 24.07 1.37
C CYS A 104 -8.08 25.02 1.11
N GLU A 105 -9.30 24.63 1.46
CA GLU A 105 -10.50 25.47 1.26
C GLU A 105 -10.40 26.80 1.99
N LYS A 106 -9.96 26.81 3.26
CA LYS A 106 -9.78 28.03 4.05
C LYS A 106 -8.81 29.02 3.42
N ASN A 107 -7.85 28.52 2.63
CA ASN A 107 -6.85 29.32 1.94
C ASN A 107 -7.19 29.54 0.46
N GLY A 108 -8.38 29.14 -0.01
CA GLY A 108 -8.80 29.27 -1.40
C GLY A 108 -7.98 28.42 -2.38
N LYS A 109 -7.29 27.38 -1.89
CA LYS A 109 -6.49 26.45 -2.71
C LYS A 109 -7.39 25.28 -3.11
N SER A 110 -7.60 25.08 -4.41
CA SER A 110 -8.57 24.09 -4.94
C SER A 110 -7.98 23.14 -5.96
N LYS A 111 -6.90 23.52 -6.66
CA LYS A 111 -6.22 22.67 -7.65
C LYS A 111 -5.11 21.86 -6.98
N ILE A 112 -5.37 20.57 -6.78
CA ILE A 112 -4.48 19.67 -6.06
C ILE A 112 -3.87 18.64 -7.01
N VAL A 113 -2.57 18.41 -6.83
CA VAL A 113 -1.81 17.34 -7.46
C VAL A 113 -1.38 16.38 -6.36
N PHE A 114 -1.55 15.08 -6.57
CA PHE A 114 -1.01 14.07 -5.66
C PHE A 114 0.45 13.77 -5.97
N CYS A 115 1.26 13.48 -4.96
CA CYS A 115 2.65 13.04 -5.12
C CYS A 115 2.79 11.60 -4.62
N GLY A 116 2.88 10.67 -5.57
CA GLY A 116 2.98 9.22 -5.36
C GLY A 116 1.66 8.50 -5.51
N ILE A 117 1.65 7.48 -6.37
CA ILE A 117 0.54 6.54 -6.52
C ILE A 117 0.50 5.63 -5.30
N SER A 118 -0.62 5.62 -4.59
CA SER A 118 -0.79 4.79 -3.40
C SER A 118 -2.27 4.65 -3.02
N GLU A 119 -2.53 3.77 -2.06
CA GLU A 119 -3.84 3.69 -1.39
C GLU A 119 -4.23 5.00 -0.69
N LEU A 120 -3.26 5.75 -0.15
CA LEU A 120 -3.53 7.07 0.43
C LEU A 120 -4.01 8.07 -0.63
N ALA A 121 -3.50 7.99 -1.87
CA ALA A 121 -3.98 8.80 -2.99
C ALA A 121 -5.42 8.42 -3.40
N GLU A 122 -5.77 7.14 -3.35
CA GLU A 122 -7.15 6.68 -3.60
C GLU A 122 -8.09 7.21 -2.51
N ILE A 123 -7.72 7.09 -1.24
CA ILE A 123 -8.50 7.64 -0.11
C ILE A 123 -8.63 9.16 -0.25
N ALA A 124 -7.55 9.86 -0.60
CA ALA A 124 -7.56 11.30 -0.85
C ALA A 124 -8.53 11.67 -1.97
N SER A 125 -8.57 10.88 -3.05
CA SER A 125 -9.52 11.11 -4.14
C SER A 125 -10.98 11.00 -3.72
N LEU A 126 -11.29 10.06 -2.84
CA LEU A 126 -12.64 9.88 -2.30
C LEU A 126 -13.01 11.01 -1.34
N ARG A 127 -12.07 11.41 -0.47
CA ARG A 127 -12.27 12.51 0.49
C ARG A 127 -12.44 13.85 -0.20
N ALA A 128 -11.73 14.09 -1.30
CA ALA A 128 -11.81 15.35 -2.05
C ALA A 128 -13.23 15.66 -2.55
N TYR A 129 -14.08 14.65 -2.79
CA TYR A 129 -15.49 14.87 -3.17
C TYR A 129 -16.32 15.58 -2.09
N GLU A 130 -15.87 15.56 -0.84
CA GLU A 130 -16.53 16.26 0.28
C GLU A 130 -16.15 17.75 0.33
N PHE A 131 -15.26 18.22 -0.56
CA PHE A 131 -14.69 19.57 -0.58
C PHE A 131 -14.74 20.18 -2.00
N GLU A 132 -14.57 21.49 -2.11
CA GLU A 132 -14.41 22.21 -3.39
C GLU A 132 -12.99 22.03 -3.98
N ILE A 133 -12.56 20.78 -4.14
CA ILE A 133 -11.23 20.39 -4.61
C ILE A 133 -11.29 19.76 -6.00
N SER A 134 -10.43 20.22 -6.88
CA SER A 134 -10.17 19.64 -8.20
C SER A 134 -8.81 18.94 -8.20
N ILE A 135 -8.84 17.62 -8.39
CA ILE A 135 -7.63 16.81 -8.52
C ILE A 135 -7.19 16.84 -9.98
N LEU A 136 -5.99 17.36 -10.24
CA LEU A 136 -5.46 17.47 -11.60
C LEU A 136 -4.81 16.17 -12.09
N GLY A 137 -4.23 15.39 -11.17
CA GLY A 137 -3.54 14.14 -11.47
C GLY A 137 -2.49 13.80 -10.42
N THR A 138 -1.49 13.01 -10.80
CA THR A 138 -0.49 12.48 -9.88
C THR A 138 0.92 12.64 -10.43
N LEU A 139 1.83 13.20 -9.63
CA LEU A 139 3.27 13.17 -9.84
C LEU A 139 3.81 11.87 -9.26
N ASP A 140 4.43 11.02 -10.07
CA ASP A 140 5.12 9.82 -9.61
C ASP A 140 6.36 9.56 -10.48
N THR A 141 7.54 9.73 -9.90
CA THR A 141 8.83 9.64 -10.60
C THR A 141 9.27 8.21 -10.89
N ASP A 142 8.73 7.23 -10.16
CA ASP A 142 9.10 5.81 -10.30
C ASP A 142 8.09 5.04 -11.16
N SER A 143 6.86 5.55 -11.25
CA SER A 143 5.79 4.92 -12.02
C SER A 143 5.98 5.09 -13.53
N LYS A 144 5.69 4.02 -14.27
CA LYS A 144 5.55 4.04 -15.74
C LYS A 144 4.09 4.18 -16.19
N LYS A 145 3.15 4.33 -15.26
CA LYS A 145 1.73 4.50 -15.60
C LYS A 145 1.54 5.86 -16.24
N GLU A 146 0.73 5.91 -17.29
CA GLU A 146 0.30 7.17 -17.92
C GLU A 146 -0.91 7.78 -17.21
N THR A 147 -1.71 6.93 -16.55
CA THR A 147 -2.95 7.35 -15.87
C THR A 147 -3.13 6.64 -14.53
N PHE A 148 -3.74 7.35 -13.58
CA PHE A 148 -4.18 6.85 -12.27
C PHE A 148 -5.44 7.61 -11.86
N LEU A 149 -6.43 6.92 -11.29
CA LEU A 149 -7.76 7.50 -11.01
C LEU A 149 -8.43 8.15 -12.23
N SER A 150 -8.13 7.63 -13.43
CA SER A 150 -8.55 8.21 -14.72
C SER A 150 -8.00 9.63 -14.99
N LEU A 151 -6.97 10.04 -14.25
CA LEU A 151 -6.26 11.30 -14.38
C LEU A 151 -4.81 11.06 -14.86
N PRO A 152 -4.16 12.06 -15.47
CA PRO A 152 -2.78 11.93 -15.92
C PRO A 152 -1.81 11.66 -14.77
N VAL A 153 -0.78 10.88 -15.08
CA VAL A 153 0.39 10.67 -14.23
C VAL A 153 1.59 11.33 -14.91
N TRP A 154 2.26 12.22 -14.19
CA TRP A 154 3.46 12.91 -14.65
C TRP A 154 4.69 12.34 -13.96
N GLY A 155 5.76 12.15 -14.73
CA GLY A 155 7.07 11.76 -14.19
C GLY A 155 7.92 12.96 -13.72
N LYS A 156 7.52 14.19 -14.07
CA LYS A 156 8.24 15.41 -13.71
C LYS A 156 7.27 16.53 -13.36
N ILE A 157 7.65 17.34 -12.39
CA ILE A 157 6.84 18.45 -11.90
C ILE A 157 6.62 19.56 -12.94
N ILE A 158 7.58 19.75 -13.85
CA ILE A 158 7.51 20.75 -14.93
C ILE A 158 6.42 20.45 -15.96
N ASP A 159 6.00 19.19 -16.08
CA ASP A 159 4.99 18.76 -17.04
C ASP A 159 3.55 18.98 -16.52
N ILE A 160 3.42 19.40 -15.26
CA ILE A 160 2.14 19.57 -14.57
C ILE A 160 1.59 20.97 -14.88
N PRO A 161 0.29 21.10 -15.24
CA PRO A 161 -0.39 22.40 -15.34
C PRO A 161 -0.33 23.19 -14.04
N GLU A 162 -0.69 24.47 -14.07
CA GLU A 162 -0.72 25.30 -12.86
C GLU A 162 -1.61 24.69 -11.76
N PHE A 163 -1.03 24.54 -10.57
CA PHE A 163 -1.66 23.95 -9.39
C PHE A 163 -1.36 24.77 -8.11
N ASP A 164 -2.24 24.60 -7.11
CA ASP A 164 -2.18 25.31 -5.83
C ASP A 164 -1.41 24.50 -4.77
N VAL A 165 -1.63 23.18 -4.74
CA VAL A 165 -1.05 22.27 -3.76
C VAL A 165 -0.55 20.98 -4.40
N CYS A 166 0.64 20.56 -4.02
CA CYS A 166 1.15 19.21 -4.18
C CYS A 166 1.00 18.47 -2.83
N LEU A 167 0.08 17.52 -2.78
CA LEU A 167 -0.20 16.70 -1.60
C LEU A 167 0.63 15.43 -1.64
N ILE A 168 1.46 15.20 -0.63
CA ILE A 168 2.20 13.94 -0.54
C ILE A 168 1.26 12.80 -0.19
N THR A 169 1.21 11.82 -1.09
CA THR A 169 0.40 10.62 -0.95
C THR A 169 1.24 9.35 -1.04
N SER A 170 2.55 9.42 -1.37
CA SER A 170 3.40 8.23 -1.37
C SER A 170 3.49 7.59 0.01
N LEU A 171 3.47 6.27 0.07
CA LEU A 171 3.58 5.50 1.32
C LEU A 171 4.94 4.84 1.50
N GLU A 172 5.65 4.58 0.39
CA GLU A 172 6.93 3.87 0.44
C GLU A 172 8.11 4.80 0.78
N LYS A 173 8.12 6.00 0.19
CA LYS A 173 9.23 6.95 0.28
C LYS A 173 8.81 8.42 0.52
N PRO A 174 7.89 8.70 1.47
CA PRO A 174 7.29 10.02 1.60
C PRO A 174 8.30 11.12 1.96
N ARG A 175 9.36 10.80 2.70
CA ARG A 175 10.43 11.78 3.02
C ARG A 175 11.26 12.13 1.79
N GLN A 176 11.61 11.14 0.97
CA GLN A 176 12.37 11.39 -0.26
C GLN A 176 11.55 12.24 -1.23
N ASP A 177 10.26 11.96 -1.36
CA ASP A 177 9.38 12.77 -2.21
C ASP A 177 9.21 14.20 -1.67
N TYR A 178 9.11 14.37 -0.35
CA TYR A 178 9.12 15.70 0.27
C TYR A 178 10.40 16.49 -0.04
N ASP A 179 11.56 15.85 0.11
CA ASP A 179 12.86 16.46 -0.15
C ASP A 179 13.04 16.82 -1.63
N LEU A 180 12.46 16.04 -2.56
CA LEU A 180 12.45 16.39 -3.98
C LEU A 180 11.53 17.59 -4.27
N LEU A 181 10.37 17.66 -3.63
CA LEU A 181 9.41 18.75 -3.83
C LEU A 181 9.93 20.09 -3.30
N ILE A 182 10.55 20.13 -2.11
CA ILE A 182 11.06 21.38 -1.53
C ILE A 182 12.18 22.01 -2.37
N ASN A 183 12.88 21.21 -3.16
CA ASN A 183 13.90 21.66 -4.11
C ASN A 183 13.32 22.12 -5.46
N SER A 184 12.03 21.87 -5.71
CA SER A 184 11.41 22.07 -7.02
C SER A 184 10.27 23.08 -7.03
N ILE A 185 9.57 23.25 -5.91
CA ILE A 185 8.43 24.17 -5.74
C ILE A 185 8.47 24.86 -4.38
N ASP A 186 7.71 25.95 -4.26
CA ASP A 186 7.58 26.69 -3.01
C ASP A 186 7.01 25.82 -1.88
N LYS A 187 7.58 25.95 -0.68
CA LYS A 187 7.21 25.13 0.49
C LYS A 187 5.73 25.27 0.86
N ASP A 188 5.11 26.42 0.60
CA ASP A 188 3.69 26.65 0.90
C ASP A 188 2.73 25.88 -0.03
N LYS A 189 3.23 25.42 -1.18
CA LYS A 189 2.50 24.52 -2.09
C LYS A 189 2.59 23.06 -1.66
N ILE A 190 3.46 22.69 -0.71
CA ILE A 190 3.64 21.29 -0.30
C ILE A 190 2.78 21.03 0.93
N MET A 191 1.89 20.04 0.84
CA MET A 191 1.14 19.56 2.00
C MET A 191 1.46 18.10 2.29
N VAL A 192 1.58 17.81 3.58
CA VAL A 192 1.90 16.46 4.08
C VAL A 192 0.82 16.05 5.07
N PRO A 193 0.04 15.00 4.76
CA PRO A 193 -0.90 14.41 5.70
C PRO A 193 -0.19 13.97 6.99
N SER A 194 -0.78 14.29 8.14
CA SER A 194 -0.30 13.88 9.48
C SER A 194 -0.08 12.37 9.61
N ILE A 195 -0.81 11.54 8.86
CA ILE A 195 -0.66 10.07 8.84
C ILE A 195 0.73 9.61 8.33
N LEU A 196 1.45 10.44 7.56
CA LEU A 196 2.78 10.12 7.06
C LEU A 196 3.89 10.33 8.11
N GLY A 197 3.60 11.03 9.21
CA GLY A 197 4.53 11.21 10.32
C GLY A 197 5.84 11.95 9.96
N ILE A 198 5.83 12.75 8.88
CA ILE A 198 6.99 13.58 8.51
C ILE A 198 6.89 14.90 9.26
N ASN A 199 7.82 15.13 10.19
CA ASN A 199 8.00 16.43 10.83
C ASN A 199 8.54 17.43 9.80
N GLN A 200 7.76 18.46 9.46
CA GLN A 200 8.12 19.51 8.49
C GLN A 200 9.19 20.51 9.00
N GLY A 201 9.94 20.13 10.05
CA GLY A 201 10.66 21.06 10.93
C GLY A 201 11.98 20.55 11.53
N GLU A 202 12.79 19.81 10.78
CA GLU A 202 14.22 19.71 11.10
C GLU A 202 15.01 20.39 9.97
N ASN A 203 15.44 21.63 10.26
CA ASN A 203 16.54 22.31 9.59
C ASN A 203 17.86 21.66 9.99
#